data_AF-A0A924Z3F8-F1
#
_entry.id   AF-A0A924Z3F8-F1
#
_cell.length_a   1.000
_cell.length_b   1.000
_cell.length_c   1.000
_cell.angle_alpha   90.00
_cell.angle_beta   90.00
_cell.angle_gamma   90.00
#
_symmetry.space_group_name_H-M   'P 1'
#
loop_
_entity.id
_entity.type
_entity.pdbx_description
1 polymer ?
#
loop_
_entity_poly.entity_id
_entity_poly.type
_entity_poly.pdbx_seq_one_letter_code
_entity_poly.pdbx_strand_id
1 'polypeptide(L)' 'MSSFNPSSSSENDARPLAYDTQVWDSLKRAIADSSGFNGWKIEREVDKHLSDLSLDTLVHTYLRETLETLAY' A
#
# COMPACT_ATOMS: atom_id res chain seq x y z
N MET A 1 9.02 -34.96 -39.21
CA MET A 1 9.08 -33.55 -38.78
C MET A 1 8.57 -33.52 -37.36
N SER A 2 9.46 -33.34 -36.38
CA SER A 2 9.16 -33.49 -34.96
C SER A 2 8.33 -32.31 -34.46
N SER A 3 7.17 -32.60 -33.87
CA SER A 3 6.24 -31.62 -33.32
C SER A 3 6.89 -30.84 -32.18
N PHE A 4 6.91 -29.51 -32.30
CA PHE A 4 7.29 -28.61 -31.23
C PHE A 4 6.23 -28.68 -30.11
N ASN A 5 6.69 -28.98 -28.89
CA ASN A 5 5.91 -28.89 -27.68
C ASN A 5 6.17 -27.52 -27.02
N PRO A 6 5.17 -26.63 -26.88
CA PRO A 6 5.29 -25.45 -26.04
C PRO A 6 4.49 -25.65 -24.73
N SER A 7 4.75 -26.73 -23.99
CA SER A 7 4.22 -26.86 -22.63
C SER A 7 5.27 -26.39 -21.62
N SER A 8 5.38 -25.08 -21.50
CA SER A 8 5.88 -24.42 -20.29
C SER A 8 5.20 -23.06 -20.20
N SER A 9 3.88 -23.11 -20.02
CA SER A 9 3.14 -21.98 -19.51
C SER A 9 3.67 -21.72 -18.11
N SER A 10 4.51 -20.70 -17.98
CA SER A 10 4.88 -20.14 -16.69
C SER A 10 3.63 -19.45 -16.13
N GLU A 11 2.76 -20.24 -15.50
CA GLU A 11 1.51 -19.83 -14.87
C GLU A 11 1.75 -19.06 -13.55
N ASN A 12 2.68 -18.09 -13.56
CA ASN A 12 3.03 -17.34 -12.35
C ASN A 12 2.94 -15.81 -12.50
N ASP A 13 2.70 -15.26 -13.70
CA ASP A 13 2.80 -13.81 -13.96
C ASP A 13 1.46 -13.05 -14.01
N ALA A 14 0.36 -13.69 -13.66
CA ALA A 14 -0.97 -13.06 -13.68
C ALA A 14 -1.64 -13.11 -12.31
N ARG A 15 -0.97 -12.61 -11.26
CA ARG A 15 -1.75 -12.05 -10.16
C ARG A 15 -2.54 -10.88 -10.78
N PRO A 16 -3.88 -10.90 -10.78
CA PRO A 16 -4.62 -9.80 -11.33
C PRO A 16 -4.21 -8.56 -10.54
N LEU A 17 -3.80 -7.48 -11.20
CA LEU A 17 -3.52 -6.19 -10.55
C LEU A 17 -4.70 -5.74 -9.64
N ALA A 18 -5.90 -6.24 -9.91
CA ALA A 18 -7.09 -6.12 -9.07
C ALA A 18 -6.93 -6.72 -7.67
N TYR A 19 -6.24 -7.85 -7.52
CA TYR A 19 -5.92 -8.46 -6.23
C TYR A 19 -4.97 -7.58 -5.42
N ASP A 20 -3.90 -7.08 -6.04
CA ASP A 20 -2.96 -6.18 -5.36
C ASP A 20 -3.64 -4.86 -4.96
N THR A 21 -4.55 -4.36 -5.80
CA THR A 21 -5.37 -3.18 -5.48
C THR A 21 -6.30 -3.46 -4.29
N GLN A 22 -6.97 -4.61 -4.26
CA GLN A 22 -7.85 -5.00 -3.15
C GLN A 22 -7.06 -5.16 -1.84
N VAL A 23 -5.88 -5.78 -1.89
CA VAL A 23 -4.98 -5.91 -0.74
C VAL A 23 -4.55 -4.53 -0.25
N TRP A 24 -4.20 -3.63 -1.16
CA TRP A 24 -3.84 -2.24 -0.84
C TRP A 24 -5.00 -1.48 -0.19
N ASP A 25 -6.23 -1.61 -0.70
CA ASP A 25 -7.40 -0.98 -0.10
C ASP A 25 -7.70 -1.50 1.30
N SER A 26 -7.57 -2.81 1.52
CA SER A 26 -7.72 -3.40 2.85
C SER A 26 -6.63 -2.92 3.82
N LEU A 27 -5.38 -2.81 3.36
CA LEU A 27 -4.27 -2.30 4.17
C LEU A 27 -4.46 -0.83 4.53
N LYS A 28 -4.81 0.02 3.56
CA LYS A 28 -5.11 1.44 3.81
C LYS A 28 -6.17 1.60 4.88
N ARG A 29 -7.24 0.82 4.82
CA ARG A 29 -8.32 0.84 5.83
C ARG A 29 -7.83 0.40 7.20
N ALA A 30 -7.07 -0.69 7.28
CA ALA A 30 -6.52 -1.17 8.54
C ALA A 30 -5.57 -0.14 9.18
N ILE A 31 -4.76 0.54 8.37
CA ILE A 31 -3.90 1.63 8.84
C ILE A 31 -4.75 2.82 9.27
N ALA A 32 -5.74 3.22 8.49
CA ALA A 32 -6.64 4.33 8.80
C ALA A 32 -7.41 4.12 10.11
N ASP A 33 -7.77 2.88 10.41
CA ASP A 33 -8.46 2.49 11.66
C ASP A 33 -7.50 2.36 12.85
N SER A 34 -6.19 2.26 12.59
CA SER A 34 -5.19 2.08 13.65
C SER A 34 -5.05 3.34 14.52
N SER A 35 -4.89 3.15 15.83
CA SER A 35 -4.73 4.23 16.79
C SER A 35 -3.46 5.06 16.56
N GLY A 36 -2.40 4.44 16.03
CA GLY A 36 -1.15 5.12 15.69
C GLY A 36 -1.29 6.09 14.53
N PHE A 37 -2.05 5.71 13.49
CA PHE A 37 -2.33 6.58 12.35
C PHE A 37 -3.22 7.77 12.74
N ASN A 38 -4.25 7.55 13.55
CA ASN A 38 -5.13 8.64 13.99
C ASN A 38 -4.39 9.69 14.82
N GLY A 39 -3.52 9.27 15.75
CA GLY A 39 -2.70 10.21 16.52
C GLY A 39 -1.74 11.00 15.62
N TRP A 40 -1.01 10.29 14.75
CA TRP A 40 -0.11 10.90 13.77
C TRP A 40 -0.84 11.89 12.83
N LYS A 41 -2.05 11.53 12.38
CA LYS A 41 -2.85 12.39 11.51
C LYS A 41 -3.20 13.70 12.21
N ILE A 42 -3.68 13.67 13.46
CA ILE A 42 -4.06 14.87 14.20
C ILE A 42 -2.86 15.80 14.39
N GLU A 43 -1.71 15.25 14.79
CA GLU A 43 -0.47 16.01 14.97
C GLU A 43 -0.06 16.69 13.66
N ARG A 44 -0.14 15.97 12.54
CA ARG A 44 0.22 16.49 11.22
C ARG A 44 -0.81 17.43 10.59
N GLU A 45 -2.09 17.27 10.91
CA GLU A 45 -3.17 18.12 10.41
C GLU A 45 -2.95 19.57 10.89
N VAL A 46 -2.43 19.73 12.11
CA VAL A 46 -2.06 21.03 12.70
C VAL A 46 -0.83 21.63 12.01
N ASP A 47 0.20 20.83 11.70
CA ASP A 47 1.46 21.33 11.16
C ASP A 47 1.48 21.55 9.64
N LYS A 48 0.76 20.73 8.86
CA LYS A 48 0.93 20.64 7.40
C LYS A 48 -0.37 20.77 6.60
N HIS A 49 -1.49 21.14 7.22
CA HIS A 49 -2.80 21.26 6.56
C HIS A 49 -3.13 19.99 5.74
N LEU A 50 -2.80 18.82 6.30
CA LEU A 50 -3.00 17.53 5.65
C LEU A 50 -4.48 17.15 5.48
N SER A 51 -5.40 17.97 6.02
CA SER A 51 -6.85 17.80 5.92
C SER A 51 -7.36 17.75 4.47
N ASP A 52 -6.62 18.36 3.54
CA ASP A 52 -6.97 18.40 2.10
C ASP A 52 -6.43 17.19 1.32
N LEU A 53 -5.56 16.37 1.93
CA LEU A 53 -4.95 15.24 1.26
C LEU A 53 -5.83 14.00 1.31
N SER A 54 -5.75 13.21 0.24
CA SER A 54 -6.41 11.93 0.14
C SER A 54 -5.83 10.91 1.13
N LEU A 55 -6.67 9.94 1.52
CA LEU A 55 -6.28 8.89 2.44
C LEU A 55 -5.07 8.10 1.94
N ASP A 56 -4.93 7.90 0.62
CA ASP A 56 -3.75 7.25 0.05
C ASP A 56 -2.47 8.02 0.39
N THR A 57 -2.46 9.34 0.25
CA THR A 57 -1.27 10.16 0.45
C THR A 57 -0.91 10.23 1.93
N LEU A 58 -1.91 10.29 2.81
CA LEU A 58 -1.72 10.20 4.25
C LEU A 58 -1.11 8.85 4.65
N VAL A 59 -1.68 7.74 4.17
CA VAL A 59 -1.18 6.38 4.46
C VAL A 59 0.23 6.20 3.92
N HIS A 60 0.52 6.69 2.72
CA HIS A 60 1.84 6.59 2.10
C HIS A 60 2.90 7.38 2.90
N THR A 61 2.54 8.57 3.38
CA THR A 61 3.42 9.39 4.23
C THR A 61 3.65 8.71 5.57
N TYR A 62 2.60 8.22 6.23
CA TYR A 62 2.71 7.51 7.50
C TYR A 62 3.61 6.27 7.39
N LEU A 63 3.43 5.45 6.34
CA LEU A 63 4.26 4.28 6.07
C LEU A 63 5.72 4.67 5.82
N ARG A 64 5.96 5.71 5.02
CA ARG A 64 7.31 6.21 4.78
C ARG A 64 7.99 6.60 6.09
N GLU A 65 7.34 7.39 6.92
CA GLU A 65 7.93 7.87 8.17
C GLU A 65 8.14 6.76 9.20
N THR A 66 7.19 5.82 9.31
CA THR A 66 7.36 4.65 10.18
C THR A 66 8.50 3.74 9.71
N LEU A 67 8.67 3.57 8.40
CA LEU A 67 9.81 2.85 7.83
C LEU A 67 11.13 3.60 8.06
N GLU A 68 11.17 4.93 7.88
CA GLU A 68 12.35 5.76 8.15
C GLU A 68 12.76 5.70 9.63
N THR A 69 11.78 5.62 10.54
CA THR A 69 12.03 5.50 12.00
C THR A 69 12.56 4.12 12.40
N LEU A 70 12.21 3.07 11.66
CA LEU A 70 12.67 1.68 11.91
C LEU A 70 13.99 1.34 11.19
N ALA A 71 14.46 2.19 10.28
CA ALA A 71 15.70 1.98 9.52
C ALA A 71 16.96 2.51 10.24
N TYR A 72 16.83 2.90 11.50
CA TYR A 72 17.91 3.36 12.39
C TYR A 72 18.28 2.25 13.39
#